data_AF-A0A813IGA8-F1
#
_entry.id   AF-A0A813IGA8-F1
#
_cell.length_a   1.000
_cell.length_b   1.000
_cell.length_c   1.000
_cell.angle_alpha   90.00
_cell.angle_beta   90.00
_cell.angle_gamma   90.00
#
_symmetry.space_group_name_H-M   'P 1'
#
loop_
_entity.id
_entity.type
_entity.pdbx_description
1 polymer ?
#
loop_
_entity_poly.entity_id
_entity_poly.type
_entity_poly.pdbx_seq_one_letter_code
_entity_poly.pdbx_strand_id
1 'polypeptide(L)'
;APRANLPTPPEGGRLTDSTQEPEAAEATESDADSEEDAICAICFEHTPFVALPCACKIKYCAQCWDRALATSVSVRGRAQCPTCRSAFKIEFDVDTGNLVFSPDPEGTHACDWRSQLYVKVRNVQIRLLESYGKVVSGDLSPGRLATAPKSPKSGAGECNGRLPSCVCGAALEHISSRARILRMLEDTEPGWRSRVPQPEDLVLRLMNSSLVTCDLCDQIAISSGSVWTCQNGPHTVMHPAAYDVCDACFDRHSGIHFGPPQGCTQTAHAKKGLLSLPFIWEQRRRSAIGCCQACTAVLSVMPRPWRRRTQQVGPQQPTSSGMNGRRGGESTVA
;
A
#
# COMPACT_ATOMS: atom_id res chain seq x y z
N ALA A 1 -8.76 32.64 32.62
CA ALA A 1 -9.36 31.41 33.20
C ALA A 1 -10.88 31.53 33.19
N PRO A 2 -11.59 30.73 32.40
CA PRO A 2 -13.01 30.45 32.59
C PRO A 2 -13.22 29.00 33.05
N ARG A 3 -14.28 28.82 33.85
CA ARG A 3 -14.60 27.67 34.70
C ARG A 3 -15.02 26.43 33.91
N ALA A 4 -14.54 25.27 34.40
CA ALA A 4 -14.94 23.94 33.96
C ALA A 4 -16.35 23.58 34.47
N ASN A 5 -17.19 23.03 33.59
CA ASN A 5 -18.44 22.36 33.94
C ASN A 5 -18.17 20.85 33.97
N LEU A 6 -18.34 20.24 35.15
CA LEU A 6 -18.34 18.80 35.35
C LEU A 6 -19.77 18.25 35.19
N PRO A 7 -19.99 17.14 34.48
CA PRO A 7 -21.26 16.44 34.49
C PRO A 7 -21.39 15.47 35.68
N THR A 8 -22.56 15.50 36.31
CA THR A 8 -23.05 14.59 37.36
C THR A 8 -23.41 13.21 36.80
N PRO A 9 -23.22 12.11 37.57
CA PRO A 9 -23.67 10.77 37.21
C PRO A 9 -25.14 10.53 37.60
N PRO A 10 -25.90 9.70 36.86
CA PRO A 10 -27.16 9.16 37.36
C PRO A 10 -26.94 7.84 38.12
N GLU A 11 -27.41 7.83 39.37
CA GLU A 11 -27.58 6.66 40.24
C GLU A 11 -28.91 5.91 39.95
N GLY A 12 -28.90 4.60 40.22
CA GLY A 12 -30.09 3.75 40.42
C GLY A 12 -30.54 3.01 39.15
N GLY A 13 -30.67 1.69 39.09
CA GLY A 13 -30.70 0.64 40.11
C GLY A 13 -31.74 -0.40 39.68
N ARG A 14 -31.44 -1.71 39.72
CA ARG A 14 -32.42 -2.79 39.97
C ARG A 14 -31.70 -4.14 40.11
N LEU A 15 -31.70 -4.69 41.33
CA LEU A 15 -31.53 -6.12 41.57
C LEU A 15 -32.81 -6.85 41.16
N THR A 16 -32.68 -7.91 40.37
CA THR A 16 -33.60 -9.04 40.40
C THR A 16 -32.80 -10.33 40.45
N ASP A 17 -32.79 -10.90 41.65
CA ASP A 17 -32.47 -12.27 41.98
C ASP A 17 -33.56 -13.19 41.39
N SER A 18 -33.16 -14.22 40.67
CA SER A 18 -34.01 -15.37 40.34
C SER A 18 -33.11 -16.55 39.97
N THR A 19 -32.90 -17.35 41.00
CA THR A 19 -32.34 -18.69 41.01
C THR A 19 -33.23 -19.65 40.20
N GLN A 20 -32.64 -20.36 39.24
CA GLN A 20 -33.13 -21.67 38.80
C GLN A 20 -32.01 -22.45 38.07
N GLU A 21 -31.42 -23.40 38.78
CA GLU A 21 -30.85 -24.66 38.25
C GLU A 21 -31.88 -25.78 38.53
N PRO A 22 -31.75 -27.02 38.00
CA PRO A 22 -30.83 -27.57 36.99
C PRO A 22 -31.57 -28.43 35.92
N GLU A 23 -30.82 -29.21 35.14
CA GLU A 23 -31.22 -30.35 34.28
C GLU A 23 -31.53 -30.06 32.80
N ALA A 24 -30.51 -30.21 31.95
CA ALA A 24 -30.30 -31.45 31.21
C ALA A 24 -28.95 -31.34 30.46
N ALA A 25 -28.03 -32.24 30.78
CA ALA A 25 -26.76 -32.38 30.11
C ALA A 25 -27.00 -32.93 28.69
N GLU A 26 -27.26 -32.03 27.73
CA GLU A 26 -27.08 -32.35 26.32
C GLU A 26 -25.58 -32.38 26.02
N ALA A 27 -25.14 -33.52 25.49
CA ALA A 27 -23.80 -33.71 24.99
C ALA A 27 -23.51 -32.65 23.92
N THR A 28 -22.72 -31.65 24.27
CA THR A 28 -21.98 -30.81 23.33
C THR A 28 -21.03 -31.72 22.56
N GLU A 29 -21.52 -32.31 21.48
CA GLU A 29 -20.72 -32.94 20.45
C GLU A 29 -19.73 -31.89 19.95
N SER A 30 -18.46 -32.17 20.22
CA SER A 30 -17.33 -31.32 19.97
C SER A 30 -17.12 -31.16 18.46
N ASP A 31 -17.58 -30.03 17.91
CA ASP A 31 -17.20 -29.47 16.59
C ASP A 31 -15.70 -29.08 16.51
N ALA A 32 -14.83 -29.82 17.19
CA ALA A 32 -13.39 -29.57 17.24
C ALA A 32 -12.67 -30.04 15.96
N ASP A 33 -13.32 -30.82 15.10
CA ASP A 33 -12.71 -31.45 13.92
C ASP A 33 -12.80 -30.62 12.62
N SER A 34 -13.35 -29.39 12.64
CA SER A 34 -13.46 -28.56 11.42
C SER A 34 -12.47 -27.41 11.30
N GLU A 35 -11.60 -27.17 12.30
CA GLU A 35 -10.62 -26.06 12.23
C GLU A 35 -9.28 -26.43 11.58
N GLU A 36 -8.91 -27.71 11.50
CA GLU A 36 -7.59 -28.13 11.00
C GLU A 36 -7.40 -27.94 9.47
N ASP A 37 -8.48 -27.86 8.69
CA ASP A 37 -8.41 -27.72 7.22
C ASP A 37 -8.74 -26.31 6.70
N ALA A 38 -8.60 -25.29 7.54
CA ALA A 38 -8.73 -23.93 7.05
C ALA A 38 -7.61 -23.64 6.03
N ILE A 39 -7.98 -23.32 4.78
CA ILE A 39 -7.10 -22.92 3.68
C ILE A 39 -7.48 -21.53 3.16
N CYS A 40 -6.51 -20.80 2.60
CA CYS A 40 -6.78 -19.51 1.99
C CYS A 40 -7.72 -19.65 0.79
N ALA A 41 -8.83 -18.91 0.76
CA ALA A 41 -9.81 -19.01 -0.33
C ALA A 41 -9.33 -18.49 -1.70
N ILE A 42 -8.10 -17.96 -1.80
CA ILE A 42 -7.52 -17.44 -3.05
C ILE A 42 -6.37 -18.33 -3.54
N CYS A 43 -5.36 -18.59 -2.70
CA CYS A 43 -4.21 -19.42 -3.09
C CYS A 43 -4.32 -20.89 -2.68
N PHE A 44 -5.32 -21.25 -1.86
CA PHE A 44 -5.50 -22.61 -1.30
C PHE A 44 -4.33 -23.10 -0.44
N GLU A 45 -3.53 -22.19 0.13
CA GLU A 45 -2.41 -22.54 1.02
C GLU A 45 -2.80 -22.42 2.50
N HIS A 46 -2.22 -23.30 3.34
CA HIS A 46 -2.30 -23.22 4.80
C HIS A 46 -1.31 -22.16 5.30
N THR A 47 -1.84 -21.03 5.76
CA THR A 47 -1.05 -19.89 6.24
C THR A 47 -1.79 -19.19 7.37
N PRO A 48 -1.12 -18.38 8.19
CA PRO A 48 -1.81 -17.52 9.15
C PRO A 48 -2.84 -16.63 8.45
N PHE A 49 -4.09 -16.71 8.92
CA PHE A 49 -5.21 -15.98 8.32
C PHE A 49 -5.37 -14.60 8.93
N VAL A 50 -5.77 -13.63 8.10
CA VAL A 50 -6.12 -12.30 8.58
C VAL A 50 -7.51 -12.31 9.23
N ALA A 51 -7.64 -11.56 10.33
CA ALA A 51 -8.94 -11.25 10.90
C ALA A 51 -9.66 -10.24 9.99
N LEU A 52 -10.87 -10.58 9.54
CA LEU A 52 -11.63 -9.69 8.66
C LEU A 52 -12.41 -8.66 9.48
N PRO A 53 -12.41 -7.37 9.07
CA PRO A 53 -13.20 -6.32 9.72
C PRO A 53 -14.71 -6.40 9.39
N CYS A 54 -15.16 -7.46 8.71
CA CYS A 54 -16.56 -7.71 8.37
C CYS A 54 -17.00 -9.10 8.87
N ALA A 55 -18.31 -9.40 8.80
CA ALA A 55 -18.89 -10.66 9.28
C ALA A 55 -18.60 -11.89 8.39
N CYS A 56 -17.67 -11.80 7.43
CA CYS A 56 -17.31 -12.94 6.59
C CYS A 56 -16.53 -13.98 7.39
N LYS A 57 -16.91 -15.25 7.27
CA LYS A 57 -16.20 -16.38 7.87
C LYS A 57 -15.08 -16.95 6.99
N ILE A 58 -14.97 -16.45 5.76
CA ILE A 58 -13.96 -16.89 4.79
C ILE A 58 -12.55 -16.52 5.27
N LYS A 59 -11.57 -17.38 4.97
CA LYS A 59 -10.18 -17.20 5.40
C LYS A 59 -9.31 -16.76 4.23
N TYR A 60 -8.47 -15.75 4.45
CA TYR A 60 -7.46 -15.29 3.49
C TYR A 60 -6.11 -15.19 4.18
N CYS A 61 -5.05 -15.58 3.47
CA CYS A 61 -3.69 -15.24 3.89
C CYS A 61 -3.46 -13.73 3.76
N ALA A 62 -2.49 -13.20 4.50
CA ALA A 62 -2.17 -11.77 4.49
C ALA A 62 -1.84 -11.24 3.08
N GLN A 63 -1.11 -12.00 2.28
CA GLN A 63 -0.70 -11.59 0.93
C GLN A 63 -1.89 -11.50 -0.04
N CYS A 64 -2.76 -12.51 -0.06
CA CYS A 64 -3.94 -12.51 -0.92
C CYS A 64 -4.94 -11.43 -0.49
N TRP A 65 -5.09 -11.20 0.81
CA TRP A 65 -5.91 -10.12 1.33
C TRP A 65 -5.41 -8.74 0.87
N ASP A 66 -4.13 -8.44 1.11
CA ASP A 66 -3.52 -7.16 0.73
C ASP A 66 -3.61 -6.92 -0.79
N ARG A 67 -3.27 -7.92 -1.60
CA ARG A 67 -3.39 -7.84 -3.07
C ARG A 67 -4.83 -7.57 -3.52
N ALA A 68 -5.80 -8.24 -2.92
CA ALA A 68 -7.20 -8.06 -3.30
C ALA A 68 -7.73 -6.68 -2.91
N LEU A 69 -7.33 -6.17 -1.74
CA LEU A 69 -7.63 -4.80 -1.33
C LEU A 69 -6.97 -3.76 -2.23
N ALA A 70 -5.69 -3.93 -2.56
CA ALA A 70 -4.95 -3.06 -3.48
C ALA A 70 -5.64 -3.01 -4.86
N THR A 71 -6.07 -4.18 -5.37
CA THR A 71 -6.85 -4.28 -6.61
C THR A 71 -8.17 -3.54 -6.51
N SER A 72 -8.91 -3.70 -5.41
CA SER A 72 -10.17 -2.98 -5.18
C SER A 72 -9.96 -1.46 -5.15
N VAL A 73 -8.91 -0.99 -4.48
CA VAL A 73 -8.53 0.43 -4.44
C VAL A 73 -8.23 0.97 -5.84
N SER A 74 -7.49 0.22 -6.65
CA SER A 74 -7.12 0.64 -8.01
C SER A 74 -8.31 0.65 -8.97
N VAL A 75 -9.20 -0.35 -8.87
CA VAL A 75 -10.34 -0.48 -9.79
C VAL A 75 -11.53 0.38 -9.35
N ARG A 76 -11.82 0.46 -8.05
CA ARG A 76 -13.04 1.08 -7.51
C ARG A 76 -12.79 2.32 -6.65
N GLY A 77 -11.54 2.69 -6.41
CA GLY A 77 -11.18 3.82 -5.55
C GLY A 77 -11.31 3.55 -4.05
N ARG A 78 -11.76 2.36 -3.63
CA ARG A 78 -11.97 2.01 -2.22
C ARG A 78 -11.56 0.57 -1.93
N ALA A 79 -11.05 0.33 -0.73
CA ALA A 79 -10.75 -1.01 -0.26
C ALA A 79 -12.04 -1.74 0.09
N GLN A 80 -12.21 -2.95 -0.44
CA GLN A 80 -13.41 -3.75 -0.21
C GLN A 80 -13.08 -5.22 0.00
N CYS A 81 -13.86 -5.88 0.85
CA CYS A 81 -13.77 -7.33 1.04
C CYS A 81 -14.00 -8.06 -0.30
N PRO A 82 -13.17 -9.04 -0.69
CA PRO A 82 -13.36 -9.79 -1.94
C PRO A 82 -14.68 -10.58 -1.97
N THR A 83 -15.17 -11.04 -0.81
CA THR A 83 -16.43 -11.78 -0.69
C THR A 83 -17.65 -10.87 -0.58
N CYS A 84 -17.82 -10.14 0.53
CA CYS A 84 -19.05 -9.38 0.77
C CYS A 84 -19.03 -7.96 0.19
N ARG A 85 -17.89 -7.50 -0.34
CA ARG A 85 -17.69 -6.14 -0.89
C ARG A 85 -17.94 -5.00 0.09
N SER A 86 -18.01 -5.28 1.40
CA SER A 86 -18.03 -4.25 2.45
C SER A 86 -16.81 -3.35 2.29
N ALA A 87 -17.01 -2.03 2.39
CA ALA A 87 -15.96 -1.03 2.25
C ALA A 87 -15.25 -0.81 3.59
N PHE A 88 -13.95 -0.52 3.52
CA PHE A 88 -13.12 -0.30 4.69
C PHE A 88 -12.34 0.99 4.60
N LYS A 89 -12.22 1.65 5.75
CA LYS A 89 -11.29 2.74 5.98
C LYS A 89 -9.96 2.11 6.34
N ILE A 90 -8.92 2.56 5.66
CA ILE A 90 -7.55 2.10 5.88
C ILE A 90 -6.81 3.20 6.63
N GLU A 91 -6.32 2.85 7.80
CA GLU A 91 -5.43 3.70 8.58
C GLU A 91 -4.09 3.00 8.76
N PHE A 92 -3.04 3.78 8.98
CA PHE A 92 -1.74 3.25 9.34
C PHE A 92 -1.44 3.61 10.79
N ASP A 93 -1.13 2.59 11.58
CA ASP A 93 -0.67 2.72 12.94
C ASP A 93 0.86 2.79 12.95
N VAL A 94 1.39 3.93 13.40
CA VAL A 94 2.82 4.24 13.39
C VAL A 94 3.58 3.48 14.47
N ASP A 95 2.89 3.07 15.54
CA ASP A 95 3.49 2.40 16.68
C ASP A 95 3.63 0.90 16.40
N THR A 96 2.59 0.28 15.82
CA THR A 96 2.66 -1.13 15.42
C THR A 96 3.30 -1.32 14.04
N GLY A 97 3.35 -0.28 13.22
CA GLY A 97 3.81 -0.35 11.83
C GLY A 97 2.88 -1.14 10.91
N ASN A 98 1.59 -1.24 11.27
CA ASN A 98 0.61 -2.07 10.55
C ASN A 98 -0.56 -1.25 10.02
N LEU A 99 -1.24 -1.80 9.01
CA LEU A 99 -2.52 -1.29 8.55
C LEU A 99 -3.63 -1.70 9.50
N VAL A 100 -4.44 -0.72 9.90
CA VAL A 100 -5.66 -0.92 10.68
C VAL A 100 -6.85 -0.71 9.75
N PHE A 101 -7.75 -1.70 9.73
CA PHE A 101 -8.94 -1.67 8.90
C PHE A 101 -10.17 -1.47 9.79
N SER A 102 -10.99 -0.49 9.45
CA SER A 102 -12.29 -0.26 10.11
C SER A 102 -13.40 -0.21 9.07
N PRO A 103 -14.65 -0.59 9.42
CA PRO A 103 -15.80 -0.41 8.54
C PRO A 103 -15.94 1.05 8.08
N ASP A 104 -16.20 1.26 6.78
CA ASP A 104 -16.42 2.60 6.20
C ASP A 104 -17.83 2.69 5.59
N PRO A 105 -18.87 2.90 6.42
CA PRO A 105 -20.24 3.01 5.92
C PRO A 105 -20.48 4.31 5.14
N GLU A 106 -19.72 5.36 5.43
CA GLU A 106 -19.89 6.70 4.84
C GLU A 106 -19.17 6.85 3.49
N GLY A 107 -18.19 5.99 3.21
CA GLY A 107 -17.49 5.95 1.93
C GLY A 107 -16.48 7.09 1.79
N THR A 108 -15.43 7.06 2.61
CA THR A 108 -14.31 7.99 2.54
C THR A 108 -13.76 8.08 1.12
N HIS A 109 -13.65 9.30 0.58
CA HIS A 109 -13.17 9.50 -0.78
C HIS A 109 -11.73 9.00 -0.97
N ALA A 110 -11.47 8.41 -2.14
CA ALA A 110 -10.21 7.76 -2.49
C ALA A 110 -8.96 8.65 -2.35
N CYS A 111 -9.11 9.95 -2.61
CA CYS A 111 -8.01 10.91 -2.58
C CYS A 111 -7.55 11.21 -1.15
N ASP A 112 -8.49 11.34 -0.22
CA ASP A 112 -8.21 11.85 1.11
C ASP A 112 -7.45 10.83 1.96
N TRP A 113 -7.84 9.56 1.88
CA TRP A 113 -7.20 8.52 2.69
C TRP A 113 -5.78 8.21 2.19
N ARG A 114 -5.50 8.27 0.88
CA ARG A 114 -4.14 8.03 0.34
C ARG A 114 -3.16 9.08 0.84
N SER A 115 -3.54 10.36 0.79
CA SER A 115 -2.68 11.43 1.29
C SER A 115 -2.38 11.28 2.79
N GLN A 116 -3.38 10.91 3.59
CA GLN A 116 -3.18 10.65 5.02
C GLN A 116 -2.27 9.44 5.28
N LEU A 117 -2.46 8.37 4.50
CA LEU A 117 -1.65 7.16 4.58
C LEU A 117 -0.18 7.46 4.28
N TYR A 118 0.11 8.15 3.17
CA TYR A 118 1.48 8.47 2.76
C TYR A 118 2.23 9.33 3.78
N VAL A 119 1.55 10.29 4.41
CA VAL A 119 2.18 11.12 5.47
C VAL A 119 2.65 10.25 6.64
N LYS A 120 1.83 9.29 7.07
CA LYS A 120 2.19 8.40 8.19
C LYS A 120 3.28 7.40 7.79
N VAL A 121 3.14 6.79 6.62
CA VAL A 121 4.08 5.80 6.07
C VAL A 121 5.47 6.40 5.84
N ARG A 122 5.54 7.64 5.34
CA ARG A 122 6.80 8.36 5.08
C ARG A 122 7.73 8.37 6.29
N ASN A 123 7.19 8.68 7.47
CA ASN A 123 7.99 8.74 8.70
C ASN A 123 8.55 7.38 9.10
N VAL A 124 7.76 6.32 8.93
CA VAL A 124 8.21 4.96 9.22
C VAL A 124 9.32 4.55 8.24
N GLN A 125 9.15 4.82 6.95
CA GLN A 125 10.18 4.51 5.96
C GLN A 125 11.51 5.23 6.24
N ILE A 126 11.47 6.50 6.64
CA ILE A 126 12.69 7.23 7.02
C ILE A 126 13.41 6.51 8.17
N ARG A 127 12.68 6.12 9.22
CA ARG A 127 13.25 5.36 10.35
C ARG A 127 13.84 4.01 9.92
N LEU A 128 13.21 3.32 8.97
CA LEU A 128 13.73 2.06 8.41
C LEU A 128 15.05 2.29 7.68
N LEU A 129 15.14 3.33 6.84
CA LEU A 129 16.38 3.67 6.12
C LEU A 129 17.50 4.10 7.06
N GLU A 130 17.21 4.91 8.08
CA GLU A 130 18.17 5.30 9.11
C GLU A 130 18.70 4.10 9.89
N SER A 131 17.83 3.15 10.21
CA SER A 131 18.20 1.92 10.91
C SER A 131 19.09 1.03 10.05
N TYR A 132 18.76 0.88 8.75
CA TYR A 132 19.61 0.19 7.78
C TYR A 132 21.00 0.84 7.71
N GLY A 133 21.05 2.17 7.61
CA GLY A 133 22.27 2.97 7.61
C GLY A 133 23.20 2.71 8.79
N LYS A 134 22.64 2.68 10.00
CA LYS A 134 23.37 2.41 11.24
C LYS A 134 23.99 1.02 11.26
N VAL A 135 23.26 0.01 10.78
CA VAL A 135 23.75 -1.37 10.70
C VAL A 135 24.94 -1.45 9.74
N VAL A 136 24.79 -0.93 8.53
CA VAL A 136 25.86 -0.97 7.51
C VAL A 136 27.08 -0.16 7.92
N SER A 137 26.89 1.00 8.54
CA SER A 137 28.00 1.87 8.97
C SER A 137 28.77 1.31 10.17
N GLY A 138 28.09 0.59 11.08
CA GLY A 138 28.71 -0.04 12.24
C GLY A 138 29.73 -1.11 11.86
N ASP A 139 29.43 -1.88 10.80
CA ASP A 139 30.30 -2.94 10.28
C ASP A 139 31.60 -2.40 9.65
N LEU A 140 31.62 -1.14 9.21
CA LEU A 140 32.78 -0.50 8.60
C LEU A 140 33.76 0.10 9.61
N SER A 141 33.59 -0.16 10.92
CA SER A 141 34.49 0.36 11.94
C SER A 141 35.95 -0.03 11.68
N PRO A 142 36.85 0.94 11.39
CA PRO A 142 38.21 0.69 10.86
C PRO A 142 39.21 0.08 11.87
N GLY A 143 38.72 -0.45 13.00
CA GLY A 143 39.54 -0.97 14.10
C GLY A 143 39.68 -2.49 14.19
N ARG A 144 38.96 -3.30 13.40
CA ARG A 144 39.14 -4.76 13.38
C ARG A 144 40.21 -5.18 12.35
N LEU A 145 41.43 -4.69 12.54
CA LEU A 145 42.60 -5.27 11.90
C LEU A 145 42.88 -6.65 12.53
N ALA A 146 42.60 -7.70 11.76
CA ALA A 146 43.45 -8.88 11.63
C ALA A 146 43.64 -9.83 12.83
N THR A 147 42.58 -10.25 13.52
CA THR A 147 42.59 -11.61 14.08
C THR A 147 41.93 -12.56 13.10
N ALA A 148 42.75 -13.33 12.39
CA ALA A 148 42.32 -14.36 11.46
C ALA A 148 41.25 -15.27 12.11
N PRO A 149 40.02 -15.34 11.57
CA PRO A 149 38.98 -16.16 12.15
C PRO A 149 39.35 -17.64 12.01
N LYS A 150 39.72 -18.27 13.13
CA LYS A 150 39.80 -19.72 13.23
C LYS A 150 38.40 -20.28 13.00
N SER A 151 38.22 -20.95 11.86
CA SER A 151 37.08 -21.78 11.43
C SER A 151 35.91 -21.86 12.44
N PRO A 152 34.83 -21.09 12.24
CA PRO A 152 33.58 -21.32 12.94
C PRO A 152 32.86 -22.52 12.33
N LYS A 153 32.70 -23.57 13.13
CA LYS A 153 31.84 -24.72 12.80
C LYS A 153 30.39 -24.23 12.70
N SER A 154 29.86 -24.26 11.48
CA SER A 154 28.48 -24.60 11.11
C SER A 154 27.37 -24.14 12.07
N GLY A 155 27.08 -22.84 12.02
CA GLY A 155 25.83 -22.28 12.51
C GLY A 155 25.50 -21.09 11.61
N ALA A 156 24.96 -21.37 10.42
CA ALA A 156 24.62 -20.39 9.39
C ALA A 156 23.47 -19.48 9.84
N GLY A 157 23.72 -18.62 10.82
CA GLY A 157 22.97 -17.37 10.99
C GLY A 157 23.51 -16.41 9.96
N GLU A 158 23.00 -16.50 8.73
CA GLU A 158 23.39 -15.64 7.62
C GLU A 158 23.33 -14.16 8.01
N CYS A 159 24.50 -13.55 8.16
CA CYS A 159 24.68 -12.10 8.08
C CYS A 159 24.51 -11.64 6.62
N ASN A 160 23.46 -12.09 5.93
CA ASN A 160 23.10 -11.60 4.61
C ASN A 160 22.83 -10.10 4.79
N GLY A 161 23.74 -9.27 4.27
CA GLY A 161 23.68 -7.82 4.32
C GLY A 161 22.26 -7.37 4.05
N ARG A 162 21.55 -7.01 5.12
CA ARG A 162 20.09 -6.90 5.12
C ARG A 162 19.72 -5.84 4.11
N LEU A 163 19.07 -6.21 3.01
CA LEU A 163 18.59 -5.23 2.04
C LEU A 163 17.72 -4.18 2.76
N PRO A 164 17.76 -2.91 2.34
CA PRO A 164 16.91 -1.88 2.91
C PRO A 164 15.45 -2.32 2.81
N SER A 165 14.69 -2.21 3.90
CA SER A 165 13.31 -2.65 3.94
C SER A 165 12.34 -1.53 3.56
N CYS A 166 11.27 -1.90 2.87
CA CYS A 166 10.09 -1.09 2.63
C CYS A 166 9.16 -1.15 3.84
N VAL A 167 8.31 -0.14 4.01
CA VAL A 167 7.26 -0.10 5.04
C VAL A 167 6.30 -1.30 5.00
N CYS A 168 6.12 -1.93 3.84
CA CYS A 168 5.31 -3.14 3.72
C CYS A 168 6.05 -4.43 4.14
N GLY A 169 7.29 -4.32 4.59
CA GLY A 169 8.14 -5.44 5.01
C GLY A 169 8.95 -6.08 3.88
N ALA A 170 8.62 -5.82 2.61
CA ALA A 170 9.41 -6.30 1.47
C ALA A 170 10.76 -5.55 1.36
N ALA A 171 11.71 -6.11 0.63
CA ALA A 171 12.96 -5.40 0.35
C ALA A 171 12.75 -4.27 -0.66
N LEU A 172 13.52 -3.20 -0.50
CA LEU A 172 13.78 -2.19 -1.52
C LEU A 172 14.94 -2.69 -2.38
N GLU A 173 14.77 -2.58 -3.69
CA GLU A 173 15.80 -2.90 -4.68
C GLU A 173 16.16 -1.66 -5.50
N HIS A 174 17.43 -1.54 -5.84
CA HIS A 174 17.93 -0.47 -6.68
C HIS A 174 17.88 -0.89 -8.15
N ILE A 175 17.09 -0.20 -8.96
CA ILE A 175 16.89 -0.53 -10.38
C ILE A 175 17.06 0.70 -11.26
N SER A 176 17.36 0.49 -12.53
CA SER A 176 17.43 1.57 -13.52
C SER A 176 16.05 2.17 -13.80
N SER A 177 16.02 3.44 -14.21
CA SER A 177 14.78 4.13 -14.62
C SER A 177 14.03 3.35 -15.70
N ARG A 178 14.75 2.76 -16.66
CA ARG A 178 14.17 1.91 -17.71
C ARG A 178 13.49 0.68 -17.12
N ALA A 179 14.16 -0.04 -16.23
CA ALA A 179 13.60 -1.22 -15.57
C ALA A 179 12.33 -0.88 -14.78
N ARG A 180 12.33 0.26 -14.08
CA ARG A 180 11.15 0.72 -13.34
C ARG A 180 9.95 1.00 -14.24
N ILE A 181 10.16 1.69 -15.36
CA ILE A 181 9.10 1.98 -16.34
C ILE A 181 8.57 0.69 -16.98
N LEU A 182 9.45 -0.26 -17.30
CA LEU A 182 9.03 -1.56 -17.84
C LEU A 182 8.14 -2.32 -16.85
N ARG A 183 8.48 -2.34 -15.55
CA ARG A 183 7.64 -2.95 -14.50
C ARG A 183 6.30 -2.25 -14.36
N MET A 184 6.30 -0.91 -14.31
CA MET A 184 5.07 -0.12 -14.25
C MET A 184 4.10 -0.47 -15.39
N LEU A 185 4.61 -0.61 -16.61
CA LEU A 185 3.81 -0.97 -17.77
C LEU A 185 3.29 -2.41 -17.70
N GLU A 186 4.10 -3.35 -17.20
CA GLU A 186 3.66 -4.74 -17.01
C GLU A 186 2.56 -4.83 -15.95
N ASP A 187 2.71 -4.12 -14.84
CA ASP A 187 1.76 -4.14 -13.72
C ASP A 187 0.43 -3.47 -14.08
N THR A 188 0.49 -2.36 -14.82
CA THR A 188 -0.70 -1.60 -15.22
C THR A 188 -1.41 -2.26 -16.40
N GLU A 189 -0.64 -2.83 -17.33
CA GLU A 189 -1.17 -3.32 -18.59
C GLU A 189 -0.42 -4.57 -19.11
N PRO A 190 -0.75 -5.75 -18.58
CA PRO A 190 -0.13 -7.01 -19.00
C PRO A 190 -0.22 -7.21 -20.52
N GLY A 191 0.90 -7.49 -21.17
CA GLY A 191 0.95 -7.64 -22.63
C GLY A 191 0.83 -6.31 -23.40
N TRP A 192 1.21 -5.17 -22.81
CA TRP A 192 1.31 -3.90 -23.53
C TRP A 192 2.26 -3.96 -24.74
N ARG A 193 3.32 -4.78 -24.67
CA ARG A 193 4.35 -4.91 -25.72
C ARG A 193 3.77 -5.33 -27.08
N SER A 194 2.78 -6.23 -27.09
CA SER A 194 2.16 -6.69 -28.34
C SER A 194 1.16 -5.69 -28.94
N ARG A 195 0.80 -4.65 -28.18
CA ARG A 195 -0.24 -3.68 -28.54
C ARG A 195 0.32 -2.34 -28.99
N VAL A 196 1.61 -2.11 -28.80
CA VAL A 196 2.30 -0.87 -29.17
C VAL A 196 3.25 -1.15 -30.32
N PRO A 197 3.14 -0.46 -31.48
CA PRO A 197 4.00 -0.71 -32.64
C PRO A 197 5.50 -0.55 -32.37
N GLN A 198 5.86 0.38 -31.48
CA GLN A 198 7.23 0.70 -31.10
C GLN A 198 7.34 0.76 -29.57
N PRO A 199 7.54 -0.38 -28.89
CA PRO A 199 7.55 -0.42 -27.43
C PRO A 199 8.70 0.39 -26.82
N GLU A 200 9.87 0.42 -27.48
CA GLU A 200 11.03 1.17 -27.00
C GLU A 200 10.79 2.69 -27.03
N ASP A 201 10.15 3.22 -28.07
CA ASP A 201 9.82 4.65 -28.15
C ASP A 201 8.81 5.07 -27.08
N LEU A 202 7.90 4.17 -26.68
CA LEU A 202 7.03 4.42 -25.55
C LEU A 202 7.84 4.48 -24.24
N VAL A 203 8.72 3.51 -24.00
CA VAL A 203 9.57 3.48 -22.80
C VAL A 203 10.44 4.73 -22.70
N LEU A 204 11.10 5.14 -23.79
CA LEU A 204 11.92 6.35 -23.84
C LEU A 204 11.09 7.61 -23.54
N ARG A 205 9.89 7.74 -24.12
CA ARG A 205 8.98 8.86 -23.81
C ARG A 205 8.57 8.88 -22.34
N LEU A 206 8.29 7.71 -21.76
CA LEU A 206 7.88 7.61 -20.36
C LEU A 206 9.06 7.86 -19.40
N MET A 207 10.27 7.43 -19.74
CA MET A 207 11.49 7.76 -18.98
C MET A 207 11.75 9.27 -18.94
N ASN A 208 11.47 9.97 -20.05
CA ASN A 208 11.59 11.42 -20.14
C ASN A 208 10.40 12.16 -19.48
N SER A 209 9.35 11.44 -19.09
CA SER A 209 8.20 12.00 -18.40
C SER A 209 8.35 11.86 -16.89
N SER A 210 7.88 12.86 -16.15
CA SER A 210 7.95 12.92 -14.68
C SER A 210 6.97 11.97 -13.98
N LEU A 211 6.78 10.75 -14.47
CA LEU A 211 5.75 9.81 -14.01
C LEU A 211 6.09 9.13 -12.69
N VAL A 212 7.36 8.87 -12.43
CA VAL A 212 7.81 8.21 -11.19
C VAL A 212 8.24 9.29 -10.20
N THR A 213 7.46 9.45 -9.13
CA THR A 213 7.71 10.40 -8.06
C THR A 213 8.26 9.70 -6.83
N CYS A 214 9.14 10.36 -6.09
CA CYS A 214 9.72 9.86 -4.86
C CYS A 214 8.72 10.06 -3.71
N ASP A 215 8.35 9.01 -3.00
CA ASP A 215 7.36 9.06 -1.91
C ASP A 215 7.84 9.85 -0.68
N LEU A 216 9.15 10.10 -0.58
CA LEU A 216 9.75 10.86 0.52
C LEU A 216 9.79 12.37 0.27
N CYS A 217 10.11 12.81 -0.96
CA CYS A 217 10.33 14.23 -1.27
C CYS A 217 9.41 14.79 -2.36
N ASP A 218 8.54 13.97 -2.92
CA ASP A 218 7.57 14.31 -3.98
C ASP A 218 8.24 14.87 -5.26
N GLN A 219 9.55 14.64 -5.44
CA GLN A 219 10.30 14.99 -6.67
C GLN A 219 10.35 13.81 -7.64
N ILE A 220 10.84 14.03 -8.86
CA ILE A 220 11.03 12.96 -9.86
C ILE A 220 12.06 11.95 -9.33
N ALA A 221 11.65 10.70 -9.11
CA ALA A 221 12.51 9.72 -8.46
C ALA A 221 13.64 9.24 -9.37
N ILE A 222 13.36 9.16 -10.66
CA ILE A 222 14.23 8.58 -11.70
C ILE A 222 15.22 9.57 -12.32
N SER A 223 15.38 10.78 -11.73
CA SER A 223 16.20 11.85 -12.31
C SER A 223 17.70 11.53 -12.35
N SER A 224 18.18 10.60 -11.52
CA SER A 224 19.56 10.12 -11.50
C SER A 224 19.84 8.98 -12.49
N GLY A 225 18.80 8.43 -13.14
CA GLY A 225 18.91 7.22 -13.97
C GLY A 225 18.63 5.91 -13.23
N SER A 226 18.41 5.98 -11.92
CA SER A 226 18.04 4.86 -11.06
C SER A 226 17.05 5.27 -9.97
N VAL A 227 16.43 4.29 -9.33
CA VAL A 227 15.48 4.47 -8.24
C VAL A 227 15.49 3.25 -7.33
N TRP A 228 15.28 3.46 -6.04
CA TRP A 228 14.97 2.39 -5.10
C TRP A 228 13.47 2.14 -5.12
N THR A 229 13.05 0.91 -5.42
CA THR A 229 11.63 0.56 -5.48
C THR A 229 11.33 -0.67 -4.65
N CYS A 230 10.11 -0.77 -4.12
CA CYS A 230 9.64 -1.94 -3.39
C CYS A 230 9.48 -3.15 -4.32
N GLN A 231 10.01 -4.32 -3.93
CA GLN A 231 9.86 -5.57 -4.68
C GLN A 231 8.41 -6.03 -4.86
N ASN A 232 7.52 -5.68 -3.93
CA ASN A 232 6.09 -6.00 -4.07
C ASN A 232 5.36 -5.11 -5.09
N GLY A 233 6.01 -4.06 -5.61
CA GLY A 233 5.43 -3.19 -6.63
C GLY A 233 4.10 -2.56 -6.19
N PRO A 234 3.09 -2.44 -7.08
CA PRO A 234 1.80 -1.85 -6.78
C PRO A 234 0.80 -2.84 -6.14
N HIS A 235 1.25 -4.03 -5.73
CA HIS A 235 0.37 -5.09 -5.23
C HIS A 235 0.07 -5.02 -3.74
N THR A 236 0.39 -3.90 -3.09
CA THR A 236 0.09 -3.67 -1.67
C THR A 236 -0.84 -2.47 -1.49
N VAL A 237 -1.67 -2.52 -0.45
CA VAL A 237 -2.53 -1.39 -0.09
C VAL A 237 -1.71 -0.18 0.37
N MET A 238 -0.55 -0.43 0.99
CA MET A 238 0.32 0.64 1.50
C MET A 238 0.80 1.57 0.38
N HIS A 239 1.04 1.03 -0.81
CA HIS A 239 1.58 1.79 -1.93
C HIS A 239 1.03 1.27 -3.27
N PRO A 240 -0.21 1.67 -3.65
CA PRO A 240 -0.88 1.21 -4.87
C PRO A 240 -0.17 1.62 -6.17
N ALA A 241 0.75 2.59 -6.10
CA ALA A 241 1.56 3.05 -7.22
C ALA A 241 3.01 2.51 -7.20
N ALA A 242 3.26 1.47 -6.39
CA ALA A 242 4.56 1.10 -5.84
C ALA A 242 5.12 2.17 -4.88
N TYR A 243 6.20 1.80 -4.18
CA TYR A 243 6.92 2.70 -3.27
C TYR A 243 8.30 2.98 -3.84
N ASP A 244 8.54 4.22 -4.24
CA ASP A 244 9.72 4.68 -4.95
C ASP A 244 10.48 5.73 -4.14
N VAL A 245 11.79 5.51 -3.97
CA VAL A 245 12.71 6.41 -3.25
C VAL A 245 13.86 6.81 -4.18
N CYS A 246 14.03 8.11 -4.39
CA CYS A 246 15.15 8.60 -5.19
C CYS A 246 16.48 8.40 -4.47
N ASP A 247 17.58 8.29 -5.24
CA ASP A 247 18.93 8.08 -4.69
C ASP A 247 19.29 9.15 -3.64
N ALA A 248 18.96 10.41 -3.90
CA ALA A 248 19.24 11.51 -2.97
C ALA A 248 18.54 11.36 -1.61
N CYS A 249 17.31 10.82 -1.59
CA CYS A 249 16.60 10.57 -0.33
C CYS A 249 17.12 9.30 0.35
N PHE A 250 17.44 8.27 -0.45
CA PHE A 250 18.06 7.06 0.08
C PHE A 250 19.37 7.39 0.79
N ASP A 251 20.30 8.09 0.12
CA ASP A 251 21.59 8.51 0.68
C ASP A 251 21.41 9.37 1.93
N ARG A 252 20.51 10.36 1.87
CA ARG A 252 20.24 11.26 2.99
C ARG A 252 19.78 10.52 4.25
N HIS A 253 18.86 9.59 4.09
CA HIS A 253 18.21 8.94 5.23
C HIS A 253 18.96 7.69 5.70
N SER A 254 19.67 7.00 4.80
CA SER A 254 20.55 5.89 5.21
C SER A 254 21.93 6.35 5.68
N GLY A 255 22.38 7.56 5.33
CA GLY A 255 23.75 7.99 5.59
C GLY A 255 24.81 7.22 4.79
N ILE A 256 24.39 6.34 3.87
CA ILE A 256 25.27 5.62 2.95
C ILE A 256 25.28 6.40 1.65
N HIS A 257 26.43 6.96 1.30
CA HIS A 257 26.60 7.60 0.01
C HIS A 257 26.99 6.56 -1.03
N PHE A 258 26.05 6.22 -1.91
CA PHE A 258 26.43 5.60 -3.17
C PHE A 258 27.06 6.70 -4.01
N GLY A 259 28.39 6.78 -3.95
CA GLY A 259 29.14 7.72 -4.79
C GLY A 259 28.65 7.68 -6.23
N PRO A 260 28.82 8.77 -7.00
CA PRO A 260 28.35 8.82 -8.38
C PRO A 260 28.84 7.56 -9.10
N PRO A 261 27.98 6.87 -9.88
CA PRO A 261 28.37 5.64 -10.56
C PRO A 261 29.67 5.90 -11.31
N GLN A 262 30.73 5.17 -10.94
CA GLN A 262 32.14 5.47 -11.30
C GLN A 262 32.45 5.46 -12.81
N GLY A 263 31.45 5.43 -13.69
CA GLY A 263 31.60 5.47 -15.15
C GLY A 263 30.91 6.63 -15.86
N CYS A 264 30.22 7.54 -15.17
CA CYS A 264 29.57 8.67 -15.83
C CYS A 264 30.43 9.93 -15.70
N THR A 265 31.37 10.12 -16.64
CA THR A 265 32.05 11.40 -16.86
C THR A 265 31.04 12.41 -17.42
N GLN A 266 30.08 12.86 -16.60
CA GLN A 266 29.27 14.01 -16.98
C GLN A 266 30.20 15.21 -16.98
N THR A 267 30.46 15.71 -18.18
CA THR A 267 30.98 17.04 -18.42
C THR A 267 30.15 18.02 -17.59
N ALA A 268 30.75 18.52 -16.51
CA ALA A 268 30.11 19.47 -15.63
C ALA A 268 29.76 20.72 -16.44
N HIS A 269 28.51 20.80 -16.91
CA HIS A 269 27.90 22.08 -17.23
C HIS A 269 27.71 22.80 -15.89
N ALA A 270 28.76 23.53 -15.51
CA ALA A 270 28.77 24.41 -14.36
C ALA A 270 27.64 25.44 -14.49
N LYS A 271 26.47 25.13 -13.93
CA LYS A 271 25.48 26.14 -13.58
C LYS A 271 26.05 26.91 -12.38
N LYS A 272 26.88 27.91 -12.70
CA LYS A 272 27.29 28.94 -11.75
C LYS A 272 26.04 29.67 -11.27
N GLY A 273 25.88 29.74 -9.95
CA GLY A 273 25.11 30.80 -9.29
C GLY A 273 23.62 30.58 -9.15
N LEU A 274 23.22 29.71 -8.23
CA LEU A 274 22.09 30.01 -7.35
C LEU A 274 22.42 29.48 -5.96
N LEU A 275 22.58 30.42 -5.04
CA LEU A 275 22.87 30.19 -3.65
C LEU A 275 21.81 29.24 -3.07
N SER A 276 22.30 28.21 -2.40
CA SER A 276 21.57 27.30 -1.53
C SER A 276 20.82 28.11 -0.46
N LEU A 277 19.57 28.48 -0.74
CA LEU A 277 18.63 28.91 0.28
C LEU A 277 18.07 27.68 1.01
N PRO A 278 17.84 27.76 2.33
CA PRO A 278 17.28 26.66 3.09
C PRO A 278 15.90 26.30 2.53
N PHE A 279 15.85 25.05 2.08
CA PHE A 279 14.77 24.27 1.52
C PHE A 279 13.39 24.52 2.16
N ILE A 280 12.55 25.37 1.57
CA ILE A 280 11.14 25.58 1.96
C ILE A 280 10.29 24.46 1.33
N TRP A 281 10.09 23.36 2.05
CA TRP A 281 9.22 22.25 1.64
C TRP A 281 7.73 22.49 1.97
N GLU A 282 7.41 23.52 2.76
CA GLU A 282 6.06 23.73 3.32
C GLU A 282 5.04 24.33 2.31
N GLN A 283 5.51 25.02 1.26
CA GLN A 283 4.63 25.92 0.48
C GLN A 283 3.95 25.28 -0.75
N ARG A 284 4.30 24.02 -1.10
CA ARG A 284 3.66 23.29 -2.22
C ARG A 284 2.50 22.38 -1.80
N ARG A 285 2.13 22.36 -0.51
CA ARG A 285 1.05 21.51 0.06
C ARG A 285 -0.39 21.90 -0.32
N ARG A 286 -0.65 23.08 -0.92
CA ARG A 286 -2.02 23.62 -1.07
C ARG A 286 -2.73 23.37 -2.40
N SER A 287 -2.18 22.63 -3.36
CA SER A 287 -2.80 22.48 -4.70
C SER A 287 -3.08 21.04 -5.17
N ALA A 288 -3.09 20.04 -4.29
CA ALA A 288 -3.27 18.63 -4.66
C ALA A 288 -4.66 18.04 -4.32
N ILE A 289 -5.74 18.84 -4.37
CA ILE A 289 -7.13 18.33 -4.26
C ILE A 289 -7.64 17.95 -5.66
N GLY A 290 -6.89 17.09 -6.34
CA GLY A 290 -7.22 16.57 -7.66
C GLY A 290 -6.89 15.09 -7.71
N CYS A 291 -7.75 14.31 -8.35
CA CYS A 291 -7.57 12.89 -8.63
C CYS A 291 -6.09 12.57 -8.98
N CYS A 292 -5.54 11.50 -8.40
CA CYS A 292 -4.13 11.09 -8.49
C CYS A 292 -3.48 11.52 -9.82
N GLN A 293 -2.61 12.54 -9.79
CA GLN A 293 -2.00 13.09 -11.00
C GLN A 293 -1.27 12.01 -11.81
N ALA A 294 -0.72 10.98 -11.16
CA ALA A 294 -0.10 9.85 -11.84
C ALA A 294 -1.10 9.06 -12.71
N CYS A 295 -2.32 8.78 -12.21
CA CYS A 295 -3.33 8.06 -13.00
C CYS A 295 -3.82 8.88 -14.20
N THR A 296 -4.05 10.19 -14.03
CA THR A 296 -4.46 11.06 -15.13
C THR A 296 -3.32 11.32 -16.12
N ALA A 297 -2.09 11.49 -15.64
CA ALA A 297 -0.91 11.71 -16.48
C ALA A 297 -0.62 10.48 -17.35
N VAL A 298 -0.64 9.27 -16.79
CA VAL A 298 -0.50 8.03 -17.56
C VAL A 298 -1.57 7.95 -18.64
N LEU A 299 -2.86 8.12 -18.28
CA LEU A 299 -3.95 8.11 -19.28
C LEU A 299 -3.83 9.23 -20.32
N SER A 300 -3.20 10.36 -19.98
CA SER A 300 -2.98 11.49 -20.88
C SER A 300 -1.83 11.29 -21.88
N VAL A 301 -0.85 10.46 -21.54
CA VAL A 301 0.28 10.10 -22.42
C VAL A 301 -0.02 8.83 -23.23
N MET A 302 -1.00 8.04 -22.80
CA MET A 302 -1.44 6.82 -23.50
C MET A 302 -2.08 7.13 -24.88
N PRO A 303 -1.78 6.33 -25.93
CA PRO A 303 -2.39 6.45 -27.24
C PRO A 303 -3.93 6.45 -27.17
N ARG A 304 -4.59 7.23 -28.05
CA ARG A 304 -6.06 7.37 -28.09
C ARG A 304 -6.88 6.06 -28.08
N PRO A 305 -6.47 4.94 -28.71
CA PRO A 305 -7.23 3.68 -28.62
C PRO A 305 -7.38 3.16 -27.18
N TRP A 306 -6.53 3.59 -26.25
CA TRP A 306 -6.42 3.03 -24.90
C TRP A 306 -7.34 3.74 -23.90
N ARG A 307 -7.68 5.02 -24.14
CA ARG A 307 -8.60 5.79 -23.28
C ARG A 307 -10.06 5.31 -23.35
N ARG A 308 -10.48 4.67 -24.45
CA ARG A 308 -11.88 4.27 -24.63
C ARG A 308 -12.31 3.11 -23.73
N ARG A 309 -11.37 2.29 -23.25
CA ARG A 309 -11.69 1.10 -22.45
C ARG A 309 -11.94 1.42 -20.98
N THR A 310 -11.23 2.40 -20.42
CA THR A 310 -11.39 2.83 -19.01
C THR A 310 -12.62 3.71 -18.78
N GLN A 311 -13.15 4.38 -19.80
CA GLN A 311 -14.35 5.23 -19.67
C GLN A 311 -15.69 4.47 -19.75
N GLN A 312 -15.71 3.18 -20.13
CA GLN A 312 -16.96 2.42 -20.27
C GLN A 312 -17.48 1.79 -18.96
N VAL A 313 -16.77 1.92 -17.84
CA VAL A 313 -17.26 1.49 -16.52
C VAL A 313 -17.80 2.71 -15.76
N GLY A 314 -18.87 3.31 -16.29
CA GLY A 314 -19.66 4.27 -15.52
C GLY A 314 -20.41 3.56 -14.39
N PRO A 315 -20.69 4.23 -13.26
CA PRO A 315 -21.55 3.66 -12.22
C PRO A 315 -22.92 3.38 -12.85
N GLN A 316 -23.30 2.10 -12.96
CA GLN A 316 -24.69 1.74 -13.20
C GLN A 316 -25.50 2.36 -12.06
N GLN A 317 -26.28 3.39 -12.38
CA GLN A 317 -27.27 3.90 -11.44
C GLN A 317 -28.19 2.72 -11.07
N PRO A 318 -28.49 2.50 -9.79
CA PRO A 318 -29.49 1.52 -9.40
C PRO A 318 -30.81 1.98 -10.04
N THR A 319 -31.27 1.22 -11.04
CA THR A 319 -32.60 1.41 -11.61
C THR A 319 -33.60 1.08 -10.52
N SER A 320 -34.22 2.12 -9.96
CA SER A 320 -35.41 2.02 -9.14
C SER A 320 -36.60 1.62 -10.01
N SER A 321 -36.66 0.36 -10.44
CA SER A 321 -37.83 -0.18 -11.14
C SER A 321 -38.82 -0.75 -10.12
N GLY A 322 -39.70 0.15 -9.69
CA GLY A 322 -41.15 -0.04 -9.53
C GLY A 322 -41.65 -1.35 -8.90
N MET A 323 -41.96 -1.28 -7.61
CA MET A 323 -43.04 -2.07 -7.02
C MET A 323 -44.38 -1.53 -7.57
N ASN A 324 -44.91 -2.15 -8.63
CA ASN A 324 -46.32 -1.98 -8.99
C ASN A 324 -47.16 -2.99 -8.21
N GLY A 325 -47.86 -2.48 -7.20
CA GLY A 325 -48.95 -3.18 -6.55
C GLY A 325 -50.26 -3.12 -7.35
N ARG A 326 -51.11 -4.12 -7.09
CA ARG A 326 -52.56 -4.20 -7.33
C ARG A 326 -53.06 -4.30 -8.78
N ARG A 327 -53.62 -5.47 -9.10
CA ARG A 327 -55.07 -5.61 -9.30
C ARG A 327 -55.52 -7.06 -9.13
N GLY A 328 -56.52 -7.26 -8.28
CA GLY A 328 -57.23 -8.52 -8.13
C GLY A 328 -58.14 -8.81 -9.32
N GLY A 329 -58.37 -10.10 -9.55
CA GLY A 329 -59.41 -10.61 -10.42
C GLY A 329 -59.99 -11.85 -9.76
N GLU A 330 -61.14 -11.69 -9.12
CA GLU A 330 -62.08 -12.77 -8.82
C GLU A 330 -62.51 -13.40 -10.15
N SER A 331 -62.35 -14.72 -10.28
CA SER A 331 -62.94 -15.49 -11.37
C SER A 331 -63.99 -16.40 -10.77
N THR A 332 -65.24 -15.97 -10.90
CA THR A 332 -66.43 -16.72 -10.56
C THR A 332 -66.61 -17.85 -11.58
N VAL A 333 -66.85 -19.06 -11.07
CA VAL A 333 -67.21 -20.25 -11.83
C VAL A 333 -68.72 -20.29 -11.98
N ALA A 334 -69.20 -20.42 -13.22
CA ALA A 334 -70.50 -20.97 -13.60
C ALA A 334 -70.40 -21.51 -15.03
#